data_AF-A0A5P9PFT5-F1
#
_entry.id   AF-A0A5P9PFT5-F1
#
_cell.length_a   1.000
_cell.length_b   1.000
_cell.length_c   1.000
_cell.angle_alpha   90.00
_cell.angle_beta   90.00
_cell.angle_gamma   90.00
#
_symmetry.space_group_name_H-M   'P 1'
#
loop_
_entity.id
_entity.type
_entity.pdbx_description
1 polymer ?
#
loop_
_entity_poly.entity_id
_entity_poly.type
_entity_poly.pdbx_seq_one_letter_code
_entity_poly.pdbx_strand_id
1 'polypeptide(L)'
;MTTTTNVDTSVMDIEPAPVAVVGDFYDGTADWSLRDIAARVREDILTVQNDDLIHADADFTVTTDETGPQGQIHITISGLPHSDHGSADTPSRDITRAIFRSVFVLASHYNRFTSSPYQLRYLVVIRAIHDSGAVYAEGVGAIGLWGELSQPEPAEAALHDG
;
A
#
# COMPACT_ATOMS: atom_id res chain seq x y z
N MET A 1 4.73 -67.17 12.64
CA MET A 1 5.44 -66.52 11.52
C MET A 1 4.53 -66.68 10.31
N THR A 2 3.99 -65.62 9.70
CA THR A 2 4.70 -64.53 9.03
C THR A 2 3.91 -63.21 9.09
N THR A 3 4.65 -62.13 8.89
CA THR A 3 4.49 -60.73 9.32
C THR A 3 3.47 -59.93 8.50
N THR A 4 2.56 -59.21 9.18
CA THR A 4 1.76 -58.14 8.57
C THR A 4 2.62 -56.87 8.54
N THR A 5 3.07 -56.47 7.36
CA THR A 5 3.79 -55.21 7.16
C THR A 5 2.77 -54.06 7.18
N ASN A 6 2.71 -53.33 8.28
CA ASN A 6 2.10 -52.00 8.30
C ASN A 6 3.00 -51.07 7.49
N VAL A 7 2.50 -50.57 6.35
CA VAL A 7 3.14 -49.48 5.63
C VAL A 7 2.81 -48.21 6.39
N ASP A 8 3.73 -47.84 7.28
CA ASP A 8 3.74 -46.57 7.97
C ASP A 8 3.95 -45.47 6.93
N THR A 9 2.86 -44.88 6.46
CA THR A 9 2.92 -43.75 5.55
C THR A 9 3.23 -42.54 6.42
N SER A 10 4.52 -42.35 6.75
CA SER A 10 5.02 -41.06 7.21
C SER A 10 4.68 -40.04 6.12
N VAL A 11 3.59 -39.31 6.34
CA VAL A 11 3.31 -38.09 5.60
C VAL A 11 4.49 -37.18 5.92
N MET A 12 5.44 -37.08 4.99
CA MET A 12 6.42 -36.01 5.06
C MET A 12 5.61 -34.72 5.06
N ASP A 13 5.66 -34.02 6.18
CA ASP A 13 5.16 -32.66 6.31
C ASP A 13 6.06 -31.80 5.41
N ILE A 14 5.72 -31.74 4.11
CA ILE A 14 6.45 -30.91 3.16
C ILE A 14 6.02 -29.49 3.49
N GLU A 15 6.85 -28.81 4.27
CA GLU A 15 6.68 -27.39 4.50
C GLU A 15 6.66 -26.70 3.12
N PRO A 16 5.63 -25.90 2.81
CA PRO A 16 5.50 -25.29 1.49
C PRO A 16 6.73 -24.44 1.20
N ALA A 17 7.26 -24.56 -0.02
CA ALA A 17 8.41 -23.78 -0.45
C ALA A 17 8.12 -22.28 -0.29
N PRO A 18 9.10 -21.47 0.16
CA PRO A 18 8.92 -20.03 0.28
C PRO A 18 8.48 -19.40 -1.04
N VAL A 19 7.43 -18.57 -0.98
CA VAL A 19 6.98 -17.74 -2.09
C VAL A 19 7.67 -16.39 -1.99
N ALA A 20 8.25 -15.93 -3.09
CA ALA A 20 8.84 -14.60 -3.20
C ALA A 20 8.11 -13.77 -4.26
N VAL A 21 7.78 -12.53 -3.93
CA VAL A 21 7.27 -11.53 -4.86
C VAL A 21 8.26 -10.37 -4.87
N VAL A 22 8.79 -10.08 -6.05
CA VAL A 22 9.86 -9.09 -6.23
C VAL A 22 9.36 -8.04 -7.22
N GLY A 23 9.48 -6.76 -6.85
CA GLY A 23 9.17 -5.67 -7.76
C GLY A 23 10.22 -5.52 -8.85
N ASP A 24 9.81 -5.00 -10.01
CA ASP A 24 10.62 -4.98 -11.23
C ASP A 24 11.96 -4.24 -11.10
N PHE A 25 12.07 -3.29 -10.15
CA PHE A 25 13.26 -2.47 -9.92
C PHE A 25 13.96 -2.79 -8.61
N TYR A 26 13.59 -3.89 -7.93
CA TYR A 26 14.20 -4.27 -6.66
C TYR A 26 15.70 -4.52 -6.80
N ASP A 27 16.13 -5.34 -7.77
CA ASP A 27 17.54 -5.74 -7.88
C ASP A 27 18.48 -4.53 -8.10
N GLY A 28 18.05 -3.56 -8.91
CA GLY A 28 18.82 -2.33 -9.16
C GLY A 28 18.84 -1.34 -8.00
N THR A 29 17.97 -1.54 -6.99
CA THR A 29 17.84 -0.67 -5.84
C THR A 29 18.06 -1.39 -4.52
N ALA A 30 18.53 -2.64 -4.51
CA ALA A 30 18.55 -3.49 -3.31
C ALA A 30 19.32 -2.84 -2.13
N ASP A 31 20.39 -2.10 -2.43
CA ASP A 31 21.25 -1.44 -1.44
C ASP A 31 20.79 -0.01 -1.09
N TRP A 32 19.70 0.48 -1.69
CA TRP A 32 19.20 1.82 -1.42
C TRP A 32 18.55 1.92 -0.04
N SER A 33 18.75 3.08 0.60
CA SER A 33 18.04 3.40 1.83
C SER A 33 16.55 3.60 1.56
N LEU A 34 15.71 3.46 2.59
CA LEU A 34 14.27 3.70 2.44
C LEU A 34 13.98 5.14 1.96
N ARG A 35 14.81 6.09 2.37
CA ARG A 35 14.75 7.50 1.95
C ARG A 35 15.01 7.67 0.46
N ASP A 36 16.00 6.98 -0.09
CA ASP A 36 16.33 7.05 -1.51
C ASP A 36 15.21 6.42 -2.36
N ILE A 37 14.63 5.32 -1.88
CA ILE A 37 13.46 4.70 -2.51
C ILE A 37 12.27 5.66 -2.48
N ALA A 38 11.97 6.29 -1.33
CA ALA A 38 10.87 7.23 -1.21
C ALA A 38 11.04 8.45 -2.15
N ALA A 39 12.26 8.97 -2.26
CA ALA A 39 12.58 10.03 -3.23
C ALA A 39 12.33 9.56 -4.67
N ARG A 40 12.74 8.35 -5.01
CA ARG A 40 12.51 7.77 -6.33
C ARG A 40 11.03 7.52 -6.63
N VAL A 41 10.28 7.00 -5.67
CA VAL A 41 8.82 6.82 -5.78
C VAL A 41 8.14 8.16 -6.05
N ARG A 42 8.56 9.24 -5.36
CA ARG A 42 8.06 10.59 -5.65
C ARG A 42 8.35 11.00 -7.09
N GLU A 43 9.57 10.80 -7.59
CA GLU A 43 9.94 11.13 -8.97
C GLU A 43 9.08 10.36 -9.99
N ASP A 44 8.86 9.07 -9.78
CA ASP A 44 8.03 8.26 -10.68
C ASP A 44 6.56 8.70 -10.65
N ILE A 45 6.01 9.02 -9.47
CA ILE A 45 4.65 9.55 -9.35
C ILE A 45 4.50 10.85 -10.15
N LEU A 46 5.45 11.78 -10.00
CA LEU A 46 5.44 13.05 -10.74
C LEU A 46 5.62 12.83 -12.24
N THR A 47 6.42 11.85 -12.65
CA THR A 47 6.59 11.50 -14.06
C THR A 47 5.26 10.99 -14.66
N VAL A 48 4.61 10.06 -13.97
CA VAL A 48 3.31 9.50 -14.39
C VAL A 48 2.20 10.56 -14.37
N GLN A 49 2.26 11.50 -13.42
CA GLN A 49 1.36 12.66 -13.41
C GLN A 49 1.57 13.57 -14.62
N ASN A 50 2.83 13.84 -15.01
CA ASN A 50 3.15 14.65 -16.19
C ASN A 50 2.72 13.98 -17.51
N ASP A 51 2.55 12.66 -17.52
CA ASP A 51 2.01 11.90 -18.66
C ASP A 51 0.46 11.85 -18.67
N ASP A 52 -0.21 12.68 -17.86
CA ASP A 52 -1.67 12.76 -17.71
C ASP A 52 -2.34 11.46 -17.22
N LEU A 53 -1.59 10.54 -16.62
CA LEU A 53 -2.10 9.26 -16.10
C LEU A 53 -2.60 9.36 -14.65
N ILE A 54 -2.26 10.44 -13.96
CA ILE A 54 -2.76 10.82 -12.63
C ILE A 54 -3.34 12.22 -12.74
N HIS A 55 -4.38 12.52 -11.94
CA HIS A 55 -5.03 13.83 -11.95
C HIS A 55 -4.02 14.97 -11.72
N ALA A 56 -4.04 16.00 -12.58
CA ALA A 56 -3.06 17.09 -12.56
C ALA A 56 -3.08 17.90 -11.24
N ASP A 57 -4.26 18.07 -10.64
CA ASP A 57 -4.40 18.81 -9.38
C ASP A 57 -3.98 18.01 -8.13
N ALA A 58 -3.65 16.72 -8.29
CA ALA A 58 -3.19 15.91 -7.17
C ALA A 58 -1.80 16.39 -6.70
N ASP A 59 -1.65 16.75 -5.43
CA ASP A 59 -0.33 16.97 -4.84
C ASP A 59 0.10 15.76 -4.03
N PHE A 60 1.39 15.42 -4.13
CA PHE A 60 1.95 14.23 -3.51
C PHE A 60 3.06 14.60 -2.55
N THR A 61 2.95 14.11 -1.33
CA THR A 61 4.05 14.10 -0.35
C THR A 61 4.45 12.67 -0.06
N VAL A 62 5.75 12.38 -0.14
CA VAL A 62 6.30 11.03 0.13
C VAL A 62 7.32 11.14 1.25
N THR A 63 7.09 10.40 2.33
CA THR A 63 7.97 10.36 3.52
C THR A 63 8.22 8.93 3.97
N THR A 64 9.17 8.76 4.88
CA THR A 64 9.53 7.45 5.43
C THR A 64 9.32 7.43 6.94
N ASP A 65 8.86 6.29 7.46
CA ASP A 65 8.83 5.99 8.89
C ASP A 65 9.59 4.69 9.14
N GLU A 66 10.69 4.77 9.89
CA GLU A 66 11.53 3.64 10.27
C GLU A 66 11.49 3.37 11.79
N THR A 67 10.52 3.95 12.50
CA THR A 67 10.39 3.80 13.97
C THR A 67 9.78 2.46 14.37
N GLY A 68 9.02 1.83 13.47
CA GLY A 68 8.37 0.54 13.68
C GLY A 68 9.25 -0.67 13.34
N PRO A 69 8.74 -1.90 13.55
CA PRO A 69 9.45 -3.14 13.21
C PRO A 69 9.66 -3.33 11.70
N GLN A 70 8.88 -2.62 10.89
CA GLN A 70 8.95 -2.60 9.44
C GLN A 70 8.97 -1.14 8.98
N GLY A 71 9.96 -0.79 8.16
CA GLY A 71 9.99 0.52 7.52
C GLY A 71 8.75 0.76 6.66
N GLN A 72 8.28 2.00 6.59
CA GLN A 72 7.09 2.39 5.85
C GLN A 72 7.40 3.56 4.93
N ILE A 73 6.86 3.53 3.72
CA ILE A 73 6.77 4.69 2.83
C ILE A 73 5.34 5.23 2.94
N HIS A 74 5.22 6.47 3.40
CA HIS A 74 3.95 7.19 3.50
C HIS A 74 3.80 8.09 2.27
N ILE A 75 2.69 7.94 1.57
CA ILE A 75 2.29 8.74 0.41
C ILE A 75 1.01 9.48 0.79
N THR A 76 1.11 10.79 0.96
CA THR A 76 -0.04 11.67 1.20
C THR A 76 -0.45 12.32 -0.11
N ILE A 77 -1.75 12.29 -0.40
CA ILE A 77 -2.38 12.84 -1.59
C ILE A 77 -3.35 13.94 -1.17
N SER A 78 -3.20 15.14 -1.74
CA SER A 78 -4.12 16.27 -1.58
C SER A 78 -4.54 16.80 -2.95
N GLY A 79 -5.45 17.79 -3.00
CA GLY A 79 -5.83 18.48 -4.24
C GLY A 79 -6.68 17.65 -5.23
N LEU A 80 -7.10 16.44 -4.87
CA LEU A 80 -8.02 15.67 -5.70
C LEU A 80 -9.37 16.39 -5.83
N PRO A 81 -9.97 16.48 -7.03
CA PRO A 81 -11.23 17.16 -7.23
C PRO A 81 -12.32 16.48 -6.42
N HIS A 82 -13.00 17.30 -5.62
CA HIS A 82 -14.25 16.97 -4.96
C HIS A 82 -15.34 17.36 -5.95
N SER A 83 -16.30 16.47 -6.24
CA SER A 83 -17.27 16.70 -7.31
C SER A 83 -18.10 17.98 -7.05
N ASP A 84 -17.86 19.05 -7.81
CA ASP A 84 -18.57 20.35 -7.70
C ASP A 84 -20.00 20.34 -8.27
N HIS A 85 -20.59 19.17 -8.50
CA HIS A 85 -21.98 19.03 -8.94
C HIS A 85 -22.78 18.13 -7.99
N GLY A 86 -23.17 18.71 -6.86
CA GLY A 86 -24.48 18.49 -6.26
C GLY A 86 -24.70 17.18 -5.50
N SER A 87 -23.84 16.86 -4.53
CA SER A 87 -24.16 16.16 -3.27
C SER A 87 -22.84 15.89 -2.54
N ALA A 88 -22.76 16.32 -1.29
CA ALA A 88 -21.54 16.46 -0.50
C ALA A 88 -20.78 15.15 -0.22
N ASP A 89 -19.47 15.31 -0.02
CA ASP A 89 -18.56 14.53 0.82
C ASP A 89 -17.85 13.28 0.31
N THR A 90 -17.62 13.12 -0.99
CA THR A 90 -16.53 12.21 -1.43
C THR A 90 -15.96 12.62 -2.78
N PRO A 91 -14.62 12.70 -2.95
CA PRO A 91 -14.06 12.57 -4.30
C PRO A 91 -14.62 11.30 -4.92
N SER A 92 -14.83 11.27 -6.24
CA SER A 92 -15.35 10.07 -6.88
C SER A 92 -14.48 8.89 -6.43
N ARG A 93 -15.09 7.97 -5.67
CA ARG A 93 -14.41 6.84 -5.04
C ARG A 93 -13.56 6.07 -6.05
N ASP A 94 -13.98 6.08 -7.30
CA ASP A 94 -13.27 5.49 -8.43
C ASP A 94 -11.97 6.22 -8.78
N ILE A 95 -11.93 7.56 -8.75
CA ILE A 95 -10.72 8.36 -8.97
C ILE A 95 -9.72 8.12 -7.84
N THR A 96 -10.15 8.24 -6.58
CA THR A 96 -9.27 7.99 -5.43
C THR A 96 -8.71 6.58 -5.47
N ARG A 97 -9.55 5.57 -5.75
CA ARG A 97 -9.12 4.16 -5.86
C ARG A 97 -8.14 3.94 -7.02
N ALA A 98 -8.37 4.56 -8.17
CA ALA A 98 -7.48 4.47 -9.32
C ALA A 98 -6.10 5.05 -8.98
N ILE A 99 -6.06 6.25 -8.38
CA ILE A 99 -4.80 6.90 -7.98
C ILE A 99 -4.08 6.08 -6.91
N PHE A 100 -4.79 5.58 -5.89
CA PHE A 100 -4.21 4.69 -4.87
C PHE A 100 -3.54 3.48 -5.50
N ARG A 101 -4.21 2.83 -6.45
CA ARG A 101 -3.66 1.69 -7.16
C ARG A 101 -2.42 2.07 -7.96
N SER A 102 -2.45 3.19 -8.69
CA SER A 102 -1.30 3.65 -9.48
C SER A 102 -0.09 3.94 -8.59
N VAL A 103 -0.24 4.73 -7.53
CA VAL A 103 0.88 5.07 -6.65
C VAL A 103 1.37 3.85 -5.87
N PHE A 104 0.48 2.92 -5.50
CA PHE A 104 0.86 1.67 -4.85
C PHE A 104 1.69 0.77 -5.78
N VAL A 105 1.29 0.63 -7.04
CA VAL A 105 2.03 -0.16 -8.02
C VAL A 105 3.42 0.44 -8.24
N LEU A 106 3.51 1.76 -8.40
CA LEU A 106 4.79 2.47 -8.52
C LEU A 106 5.71 2.20 -7.32
N ALA A 107 5.17 2.37 -6.11
CA ALA A 107 5.92 2.08 -4.88
C ALA A 107 6.27 0.58 -4.75
N SER A 108 5.51 -0.32 -5.34
CA SER A 108 5.76 -1.77 -5.26
C SER A 108 6.92 -2.22 -6.14
N HIS A 109 7.28 -1.50 -7.21
CA HIS A 109 8.40 -1.89 -8.08
C HIS A 109 9.74 -1.98 -7.34
N TYR A 110 9.91 -1.28 -6.22
CA TYR A 110 11.14 -1.28 -5.41
C TYR A 110 11.09 -2.22 -4.19
N ASN A 111 9.97 -2.93 -4.03
CA ASN A 111 9.68 -3.75 -2.86
C ASN A 111 10.00 -5.23 -3.10
N ARG A 112 10.16 -5.98 -2.02
CA ARG A 112 10.31 -7.44 -2.04
C ARG A 112 9.61 -8.04 -0.83
N PHE A 113 8.89 -9.12 -1.08
CA PHE A 113 8.24 -9.96 -0.07
C PHE A 113 8.75 -11.40 -0.20
N THR A 114 9.05 -12.04 0.92
CA THR A 114 9.24 -13.50 1.04
C THR A 114 8.37 -14.06 2.15
N SER A 115 7.72 -15.20 1.91
CA SER A 115 6.77 -15.80 2.87
C SER A 115 7.41 -16.60 3.99
N SER A 116 8.62 -17.14 3.79
CA SER A 116 9.36 -17.88 4.83
C SER A 116 10.90 -17.79 4.61
N PRO A 117 11.66 -17.19 5.55
CA PRO A 117 11.15 -16.38 6.64
C PRO A 117 10.33 -15.19 6.09
N TYR A 118 9.35 -14.74 6.86
CA TYR A 118 8.58 -13.56 6.50
C TYR A 118 9.52 -12.36 6.46
N GLN A 119 9.78 -11.83 5.27
CA GLN A 119 10.58 -10.63 5.09
C GLN A 119 9.89 -9.72 4.09
N LEU A 120 9.70 -8.48 4.49
CA LEU A 120 9.20 -7.42 3.66
C LEU A 120 10.22 -6.29 3.69
N ARG A 121 10.45 -5.62 2.56
CA ARG A 121 11.37 -4.48 2.53
C ARG A 121 10.76 -3.25 3.21
N TYR A 122 9.51 -2.94 2.88
CA TYR A 122 8.72 -1.89 3.53
C TYR A 122 7.22 -2.06 3.28
N LEU A 123 6.40 -1.40 4.10
CA LEU A 123 4.99 -1.19 3.85
C LEU A 123 4.78 0.11 3.05
N VAL A 124 3.72 0.14 2.24
CA VAL A 124 3.26 1.35 1.57
C VAL A 124 1.98 1.80 2.26
N VAL A 125 1.98 3.01 2.78
CA VAL A 125 0.82 3.66 3.42
C VAL A 125 0.40 4.82 2.53
N ILE A 126 -0.82 4.83 2.06
CA ILE A 126 -1.36 5.89 1.20
C ILE A 126 -2.52 6.55 1.93
N ARG A 127 -2.51 7.88 2.02
CA ARG A 127 -3.57 8.67 2.62
C ARG A 127 -4.02 9.74 1.66
N ALA A 128 -5.32 9.90 1.49
CA ALA A 128 -5.86 11.08 0.86
C ALA A 128 -6.49 12.01 1.89
N ILE A 129 -6.15 13.28 1.77
CA ILE A 129 -6.53 14.32 2.73
C ILE A 129 -7.33 15.43 2.06
N HIS A 130 -8.27 15.99 2.81
CA HIS A 130 -8.90 17.26 2.48
C HIS A 130 -7.94 18.42 2.74
N ASP A 131 -8.25 19.61 2.21
CA ASP A 131 -7.49 20.84 2.47
C ASP A 131 -7.46 21.23 3.95
N SER A 132 -8.44 20.76 4.74
CA SER A 132 -8.46 20.89 6.20
C SER A 132 -7.43 20.03 6.92
N GLY A 133 -6.76 19.11 6.21
CA GLY A 133 -5.84 18.12 6.76
C GLY A 133 -6.52 16.83 7.24
N ALA A 134 -7.85 16.74 7.17
CA ALA A 134 -8.59 15.53 7.55
C ALA A 134 -8.39 14.40 6.51
N VAL A 135 -8.05 13.20 6.98
CA VAL A 135 -7.94 11.99 6.14
C VAL A 135 -9.34 11.48 5.80
N TYR A 136 -9.64 11.30 4.53
CA TYR A 136 -10.92 10.72 4.09
C TYR A 136 -10.80 9.33 3.47
N ALA A 137 -9.59 8.93 3.07
CA ALA A 137 -9.28 7.59 2.59
C ALA A 137 -7.86 7.19 3.00
N GLU A 138 -7.69 5.93 3.39
CA GLU A 138 -6.41 5.35 3.77
C GLU A 138 -6.29 3.92 3.22
N GLY A 139 -5.08 3.56 2.79
CA GLY A 139 -4.76 2.22 2.32
C GLY A 139 -3.36 1.84 2.79
N VAL A 140 -3.20 0.58 3.22
CA VAL A 140 -1.90 0.04 3.64
C VAL A 140 -1.69 -1.28 2.92
N GLY A 141 -0.52 -1.46 2.33
CA GLY A 141 -0.23 -2.67 1.58
C GLY A 141 1.26 -2.97 1.48
N ALA A 142 1.52 -4.20 1.04
CA ALA A 142 2.83 -4.70 0.67
C ALA A 142 2.72 -5.35 -0.70
N ILE A 143 3.83 -5.46 -1.44
CA ILE A 143 3.79 -6.15 -2.73
C ILE A 143 3.22 -7.58 -2.56
N GLY A 144 2.18 -7.91 -3.32
CA GLY A 144 1.44 -9.18 -3.19
C GLY A 144 0.33 -9.20 -2.12
N LEU A 145 0.14 -8.14 -1.34
CA LEU A 145 -0.88 -7.97 -0.30
C LEU A 145 -1.48 -6.55 -0.39
N TRP A 146 -2.58 -6.38 -1.14
CA TRP A 146 -3.40 -5.16 -1.10
C TRP A 146 -4.72 -5.44 -0.39
N GLY A 147 -5.01 -4.70 0.68
CA GLY A 147 -6.30 -4.69 1.35
C GLY A 147 -6.83 -3.25 1.48
N GLU A 148 -8.09 -3.03 1.13
CA GLU A 148 -8.80 -1.81 1.55
C GLU A 148 -9.16 -1.96 3.03
N LEU A 149 -8.63 -1.11 3.92
CA LEU A 149 -9.11 -1.03 5.29
C LEU A 149 -10.27 -0.04 5.38
N SER A 150 -11.32 -0.45 6.09
CA SER A 150 -12.56 0.31 6.31
C SER A 150 -12.28 1.73 6.82
N GLN A 151 -13.09 2.69 6.35
CA GLN A 151 -13.04 4.07 6.81
C GLN A 151 -13.22 4.15 8.34
N PRO A 152 -12.54 5.09 9.03
CA PRO A 152 -12.91 5.42 10.40
C PRO A 152 -14.35 5.93 10.40
N GLU A 153 -15.20 5.36 11.26
CA GLU A 153 -16.57 5.86 11.45
C GLU A 153 -16.53 7.36 11.76
N PRO A 154 -17.37 8.19 11.11
CA PRO A 154 -17.48 9.59 11.47
C PRO A 154 -17.92 9.65 12.94
N ALA A 155 -17.18 10.43 13.75
CA ALA A 155 -17.53 10.66 15.13
C ALA A 155 -18.97 11.17 15.20
N GLU A 156 -19.84 10.36 15.78
CA GLU A 156 -21.24 10.68 16.02
C GLU A 156 -21.29 11.99 16.82
N ALA A 157 -21.65 13.08 16.14
CA ALA A 157 -21.89 14.36 16.79
C ALA A 157 -23.02 14.12 17.77
N ALA A 158 -22.71 14.18 19.07
CA ALA A 158 -23.68 14.10 20.14
C ALA A 158 -24.80 15.12 19.88
N LEU A 159 -25.94 14.61 19.42
CA LEU A 159 -27.21 15.32 19.41
C LEU A 159 -27.58 15.56 20.86
N HIS A 160 -27.18 16.72 21.37
CA HIS A 160 -27.93 17.40 22.42
C HIS A 160 -29.32 17.65 21.87
N ASP A 161 -30.33 17.03 22.48
CA ASP A 161 -31.70 17.50 22.36
C ASP A 161 -32.33 17.63 23.75
N GLY A 162 -33.17 18.66 23.86
CA GLY A 162 -33.60 19.35 25.08
C GLY A 162 -34.62 18.63 25.97
#